data_AF-A0AAU9WIE1-F1
#
_entry.id   AF-A0AAU9WIE1-F1
#
_cell.length_a   1.000
_cell.length_b   1.000
_cell.length_c   1.000
_cell.angle_alpha   90.00
_cell.angle_beta   90.00
_cell.angle_gamma   90.00
#
_symmetry.space_group_name_H-M   'P 1'
#
loop_
_entity.id
_entity.type
_entity.pdbx_description
1 polymer ?
#
loop_
_entity_poly.entity_id
_entity_poly.type
_entity_poly.pdbx_seq_one_letter_code
_entity_poly.pdbx_strand_id
1 'polypeptide(L)'
;MNKMATQVCGDTSEATELCATQRLYLKPTAKLGIHVTLPEIKVAGVSISNWEVMERLKSMVAPDQFNVLKVVESSMEFIRFEGETDTKGLIIKFISKLEGKFIKLSGFAEPLKVRAAELKLKFPSVNDWNSFFREAGNLDERNPGERPDTIVIKGLPCKWFADDDSKSKPSEDVLASVFRRFGKIRCVDIPILDPYRQKLSNNEFQTFYFGSHLHFDAFIQYNQYQGFSNAMGALKGMKLMHISEEGRAATANIQVDFDRTCHMSAKNIKKREQERLKLIEMERKEEERKSREKEEAERQKEMERLEEERKEAERKKILQDAIRRKEERKRAREEKKRKKRAERIRREIERKERQRQLEREREQEKAEQKIGAKRLLMELLQRVAAVKEQEEEDRKKLEEERNKRLKELEMLKQMEEKKRKLEEEERKREEEEKRKKEKLEEQEKELRDKLIQNLKKMEQRRDQLKKELLQRQIASSTAKLTSFVNDTSTGK
;
A
#
# COMPACT_ATOMS: atom_id res chain seq x y z
N MET A 1 -12.57 -20.81 48.96
CA MET A 1 -12.78 -21.89 47.97
C MET A 1 -11.99 -23.12 48.39
N ASN A 2 -12.53 -24.33 48.27
CA ASN A 2 -11.69 -25.54 48.31
C ASN A 2 -10.90 -25.61 47.00
N LYS A 3 -9.58 -25.84 47.06
CA LYS A 3 -8.76 -26.05 45.86
C LYS A 3 -9.15 -27.40 45.25
N MET A 4 -9.96 -27.38 44.18
CA MET A 4 -10.18 -28.55 43.33
C MET A 4 -8.91 -28.76 42.52
N ALA A 5 -8.04 -29.61 43.05
CA ALA A 5 -6.72 -29.91 42.51
C ALA A 5 -6.39 -31.37 42.79
N THR A 6 -5.84 -32.05 41.79
CA THR A 6 -5.34 -33.42 41.91
C THR A 6 -4.17 -33.49 42.88
N GLN A 7 -4.18 -34.47 43.78
CA GLN A 7 -3.13 -34.73 44.76
C GLN A 7 -2.55 -36.13 44.53
N VAL A 8 -1.24 -36.31 44.69
CA VAL A 8 -0.61 -37.65 44.70
C VAL A 8 -1.13 -38.44 45.91
N CYS A 9 -1.39 -39.74 45.75
CA CYS A 9 -1.90 -40.60 46.81
C CYS A 9 -0.87 -41.70 47.10
N GLY A 10 -0.39 -41.80 48.35
CA GLY A 10 0.62 -42.79 48.74
C GLY A 10 0.05 -44.15 49.10
N ASP A 11 -1.19 -44.17 49.60
CA ASP A 11 -1.91 -45.37 50.03
C ASP A 11 -3.14 -45.60 49.14
N THR A 12 -3.41 -46.84 48.72
CA THR A 12 -4.58 -47.23 47.91
C THR A 12 -5.51 -48.21 48.62
N SER A 13 -5.22 -48.60 49.87
CA SER A 13 -5.89 -49.69 50.61
C SER A 13 -7.40 -49.52 50.80
N GLU A 14 -7.89 -48.31 51.08
CA GLU A 14 -9.32 -48.02 51.25
C GLU A 14 -10.08 -47.78 49.91
N ALA A 15 -9.46 -47.98 48.74
CA ALA A 15 -10.07 -47.64 47.46
C ALA A 15 -11.04 -48.72 46.92
N THR A 16 -12.26 -48.32 46.58
CA THR A 16 -13.27 -49.16 45.91
C THR A 16 -13.29 -48.88 44.41
N GLU A 17 -13.34 -49.89 43.56
CA GLU A 17 -13.39 -49.71 42.10
C GLU A 17 -14.67 -48.98 41.63
N LEU A 18 -14.51 -47.98 40.76
CA LEU A 18 -15.61 -47.30 40.07
C LEU A 18 -15.70 -47.77 38.61
N CYS A 19 -14.61 -47.69 37.86
CA CYS A 19 -14.56 -48.12 36.45
C CYS A 19 -13.15 -48.61 36.11
N ALA A 20 -12.99 -49.93 35.96
CA ALA A 20 -11.70 -50.55 35.64
C ALA A 20 -11.11 -50.04 34.31
N THR A 21 -11.93 -49.89 33.27
CA THR A 21 -11.52 -49.41 31.93
C THR A 21 -10.86 -48.03 31.98
N GLN A 22 -11.39 -47.14 32.81
CA GLN A 22 -10.87 -45.78 33.02
C GLN A 22 -9.92 -45.68 34.23
N ARG A 23 -9.60 -46.82 34.85
CA ARG A 23 -8.74 -46.94 36.05
C ARG A 23 -9.17 -46.00 37.18
N LEU A 24 -10.49 -45.82 37.31
CA LEU A 24 -11.13 -44.96 38.29
C LEU A 24 -11.66 -45.75 39.48
N TYR A 25 -11.46 -45.16 40.66
CA TYR A 25 -11.78 -45.71 41.98
C TYR A 25 -12.39 -44.60 42.85
N LEU A 26 -13.18 -44.97 43.85
CA LEU A 26 -13.62 -44.08 44.92
C LEU A 26 -12.80 -44.38 46.17
N LYS A 27 -12.12 -43.37 46.72
CA LYS A 27 -11.41 -43.46 47.99
C LYS A 27 -12.15 -42.65 49.07
N PRO A 28 -12.30 -43.11 50.32
CA PRO A 28 -12.92 -42.33 51.38
C PRO A 28 -12.21 -40.99 51.63
N THR A 29 -12.99 -39.94 51.85
CA THR A 29 -12.46 -38.61 52.20
C THR A 29 -12.29 -38.51 53.71
N ALA A 30 -11.16 -38.99 54.21
CA ALA A 30 -10.82 -39.00 55.63
C ALA A 30 -10.36 -37.61 56.10
N LYS A 31 -11.21 -36.89 56.85
CA LYS A 31 -10.96 -35.52 57.33
C LYS A 31 -11.18 -35.33 58.82
N LEU A 32 -10.35 -34.47 59.40
CA LEU A 32 -10.31 -34.12 60.82
C LEU A 32 -10.52 -32.62 61.00
N GLY A 33 -11.48 -32.23 61.85
CA GLY A 33 -11.58 -30.87 62.36
C GLY A 33 -10.81 -30.76 63.67
N ILE A 34 -9.84 -29.86 63.75
CA ILE A 34 -9.09 -29.57 64.99
C ILE A 34 -9.44 -28.16 65.44
N HIS A 35 -9.89 -28.01 66.68
CA HIS A 35 -10.18 -26.73 67.32
C HIS A 35 -9.20 -26.51 68.47
N VAL A 36 -8.28 -25.56 68.29
CA VAL A 36 -7.33 -25.14 69.33
C VAL A 36 -7.87 -23.87 69.98
N THR A 37 -8.24 -23.94 71.26
CA THR A 37 -8.60 -22.76 72.06
C THR A 37 -7.33 -22.10 72.59
N LEU A 38 -7.25 -20.77 72.41
CA LEU A 38 -6.17 -19.91 72.87
C LEU A 38 -6.49 -19.34 74.27
N PRO A 39 -5.48 -19.03 75.10
CA PRO A 39 -5.68 -18.31 76.36
C PRO A 39 -5.92 -16.82 76.13
N GLU A 40 -6.47 -16.11 77.13
CA GLU A 40 -6.63 -14.65 77.09
C GLU A 40 -5.26 -13.94 77.05
N ILE A 41 -4.91 -13.39 75.89
CA ILE A 41 -3.64 -12.66 75.72
C ILE A 41 -3.77 -11.26 76.35
N LYS A 42 -3.49 -11.17 77.66
CA LYS A 42 -3.58 -9.96 78.49
C LYS A 42 -2.53 -8.88 78.17
N VAL A 43 -1.65 -9.11 77.19
CA VAL A 43 -0.59 -8.18 76.76
C VAL A 43 -0.80 -7.80 75.30
N ALA A 44 -1.13 -6.53 75.06
CA ALA A 44 -1.33 -6.01 73.70
C ALA A 44 -0.06 -6.14 72.85
N GLY A 45 -0.21 -6.54 71.59
CA GLY A 45 0.89 -6.74 70.63
C GLY A 45 1.49 -8.15 70.61
N VAL A 46 1.21 -8.98 71.61
CA VAL A 46 1.58 -10.41 71.58
C VAL A 46 0.55 -11.19 70.74
N SER A 47 1.01 -12.11 69.88
CA SER A 47 0.13 -12.95 69.06
C SER A 47 0.70 -14.37 68.91
N ILE A 48 -0.17 -15.35 68.68
CA ILE A 48 0.18 -16.76 68.53
C ILE A 48 0.37 -17.08 67.04
N SER A 49 1.50 -17.71 66.69
CA SER A 49 1.75 -18.14 65.32
C SER A 49 0.94 -19.39 64.97
N ASN A 50 0.02 -19.25 64.02
CA ASN A 50 -0.72 -20.37 63.44
C ASN A 50 0.19 -21.48 62.89
N TRP A 51 1.40 -21.13 62.44
CA TRP A 51 2.40 -22.10 62.00
C TRP A 51 3.04 -22.86 63.17
N GLU A 52 3.38 -22.20 64.28
CA GLU A 52 3.92 -22.92 65.45
C GLU A 52 2.88 -23.92 65.98
N VAL A 53 1.61 -23.51 66.10
CA VAL A 53 0.52 -24.43 66.49
C VAL A 53 0.38 -25.58 65.50
N MET A 54 0.53 -25.34 64.19
CA MET A 54 0.50 -26.38 63.16
C MET A 54 1.65 -27.39 63.31
N GLU A 55 2.89 -26.95 63.55
CA GLU A 55 4.03 -27.86 63.76
C GLU A 55 3.91 -28.64 65.06
N ARG A 56 3.33 -28.06 66.12
CA ARG A 56 3.01 -28.79 67.36
C ARG A 56 1.97 -29.90 67.09
N LEU A 57 0.91 -29.60 66.35
CA LEU A 57 -0.09 -30.61 65.95
C LEU A 57 0.51 -31.74 65.10
N LYS A 58 1.40 -31.43 64.14
CA LYS A 58 2.16 -32.44 63.38
C LYS A 58 3.05 -33.30 64.29
N SER A 59 3.79 -32.66 65.20
CA SER A 59 4.67 -33.35 66.15
C SER A 59 3.90 -34.31 67.06
N MET A 60 2.66 -33.98 67.43
CA MET A 60 1.80 -34.83 68.26
C MET A 60 1.23 -36.04 67.51
N VAL A 61 1.08 -36.00 66.18
CA VAL A 61 0.59 -37.15 65.40
C VAL A 61 1.70 -38.08 64.90
N ALA A 62 2.97 -37.68 65.01
CA ALA A 62 4.15 -38.46 64.60
C ALA A 62 4.16 -39.91 65.16
N PRO A 63 4.77 -40.88 64.46
CA PRO A 63 5.44 -40.77 63.16
C PRO A 63 4.47 -40.61 61.97
N ASP A 64 3.17 -40.74 62.21
CA ASP A 64 2.12 -40.53 61.21
C ASP A 64 2.06 -39.04 60.79
N GLN A 65 1.53 -38.76 59.59
CA GLN A 65 1.49 -37.41 59.02
C GLN A 65 0.14 -37.05 58.39
N PHE A 66 -0.15 -35.76 58.29
CA PHE A 66 -1.28 -35.23 57.52
C PHE A 66 -0.91 -35.09 56.04
N ASN A 67 -1.77 -35.54 55.12
CA ASN A 67 -1.63 -35.28 53.68
C ASN A 67 -1.85 -33.79 53.37
N VAL A 68 -2.81 -33.17 54.07
CA VAL A 68 -3.04 -31.73 54.07
C VAL A 68 -3.38 -31.32 55.50
N LEU A 69 -2.79 -30.23 56.00
CA LEU A 69 -3.22 -29.56 57.21
C LEU A 69 -3.30 -28.06 56.92
N LYS A 70 -4.50 -27.49 56.94
CA LYS A 70 -4.75 -26.08 56.62
C LYS A 70 -5.47 -25.38 57.78
N VAL A 71 -5.16 -24.10 58.00
CA VAL A 71 -6.00 -23.22 58.81
C VAL A 71 -7.29 -22.95 58.00
N VAL A 72 -8.44 -23.09 58.65
CA VAL A 72 -9.75 -22.72 58.12
C VAL A 72 -10.18 -21.35 58.64
N GLU A 73 -9.92 -21.11 59.93
CA GLU A 73 -10.39 -19.94 60.66
C GLU A 73 -9.41 -19.64 61.82
N SER A 74 -9.21 -18.37 62.13
CA SER A 74 -8.28 -17.91 63.17
C SER A 74 -8.84 -16.64 63.81
N SER A 75 -8.96 -16.65 65.13
CA SER A 75 -9.38 -15.51 65.95
C SER A 75 -8.38 -15.29 67.09
N MET A 76 -8.66 -14.34 67.99
CA MET A 76 -7.90 -14.18 69.23
C MET A 76 -8.20 -15.27 70.28
N GLU A 77 -9.32 -15.99 70.12
CA GLU A 77 -9.82 -17.00 71.08
C GLU A 77 -9.54 -18.44 70.61
N PHE A 78 -9.43 -18.67 69.29
CA PHE A 78 -9.28 -20.02 68.74
C PHE A 78 -8.64 -20.04 67.35
N ILE A 79 -8.11 -21.22 66.99
CA ILE A 79 -7.69 -21.56 65.62
C ILE A 79 -8.39 -22.86 65.23
N ARG A 80 -9.05 -22.87 64.06
CA ARG A 80 -9.67 -24.07 63.47
C ARG A 80 -8.81 -24.55 62.31
N PHE A 81 -8.40 -25.82 62.37
CA PHE A 81 -7.70 -26.49 61.29
C PHE A 81 -8.58 -27.58 60.67
N GLU A 82 -8.42 -27.81 59.37
CA GLU A 82 -8.90 -29.00 58.67
C GLU A 82 -7.67 -29.82 58.26
N GLY A 83 -7.59 -31.02 58.80
CA GLY A 83 -6.64 -32.06 58.39
C GLY A 83 -7.28 -33.04 57.41
N GLU A 84 -6.52 -33.52 56.43
CA GLU A 84 -6.86 -34.64 55.56
C GLU A 84 -5.78 -35.72 55.72
N THR A 85 -6.20 -36.98 55.80
CA THR A 85 -5.31 -38.15 55.97
C THR A 85 -5.59 -39.19 54.89
N ASP A 86 -4.66 -40.12 54.67
CA ASP A 86 -4.80 -41.13 53.61
C ASP A 86 -5.84 -42.22 53.94
N THR A 87 -6.20 -42.45 55.20
CA THR A 87 -7.18 -43.48 55.59
C THR A 87 -8.05 -43.03 56.75
N LYS A 88 -9.25 -43.60 56.89
CA LYS A 88 -10.13 -43.37 58.05
C LYS A 88 -9.53 -43.94 59.34
N GLY A 89 -8.74 -45.02 59.25
CA GLY A 89 -7.98 -45.54 60.39
C GLY A 89 -7.05 -44.49 61.03
N LEU A 90 -6.40 -43.65 60.22
CA LEU A 90 -5.55 -42.56 60.72
C LEU A 90 -6.35 -41.47 61.42
N ILE A 91 -7.59 -41.15 60.99
CA ILE A 91 -8.45 -40.17 61.69
C ILE A 91 -8.71 -40.60 63.14
N ILE A 92 -9.06 -41.86 63.37
CA ILE A 92 -9.31 -42.41 64.72
C ILE A 92 -8.05 -42.32 65.58
N LYS A 93 -6.90 -42.71 65.01
CA LYS A 93 -5.58 -42.60 65.64
C LYS A 93 -5.25 -41.14 66.01
N PHE A 94 -5.54 -40.18 65.12
CA PHE A 94 -5.23 -38.77 65.33
C PHE A 94 -6.15 -38.15 66.38
N ILE A 95 -7.44 -38.49 66.41
CA ILE A 95 -8.36 -38.10 67.49
C ILE A 95 -7.81 -38.57 68.84
N SER A 96 -7.40 -39.84 68.97
CA SER A 96 -6.84 -40.35 70.24
C SER A 96 -5.51 -39.68 70.66
N LYS A 97 -4.74 -39.16 69.70
CA LYS A 97 -3.48 -38.44 69.96
C LYS A 97 -3.71 -36.95 70.31
N LEU A 98 -4.81 -36.33 69.84
CA LEU A 98 -5.02 -34.88 69.88
C LEU A 98 -6.16 -34.41 70.81
N GLU A 99 -7.23 -35.19 70.98
CA GLU A 99 -8.39 -34.79 71.80
C GLU A 99 -8.00 -34.64 73.28
N GLY A 100 -8.51 -33.59 73.92
CA GLY A 100 -8.24 -33.26 75.32
C GLY A 100 -6.78 -32.89 75.64
N LYS A 101 -5.89 -32.78 74.65
CA LYS A 101 -4.48 -32.45 74.85
C LYS A 101 -4.25 -30.94 74.99
N PHE A 102 -3.02 -30.61 75.40
CA PHE A 102 -2.57 -29.25 75.63
C PHE A 102 -1.27 -28.98 74.87
N ILE A 103 -1.19 -27.84 74.19
CA ILE A 103 0.02 -27.35 73.52
C ILE A 103 0.59 -26.20 74.36
N LYS A 104 1.84 -26.35 74.82
CA LYS A 104 2.60 -25.26 75.45
C LYS A 104 3.50 -24.59 74.41
N LEU A 105 3.31 -23.29 74.22
CA LEU A 105 4.14 -22.44 73.37
C LEU A 105 5.16 -21.66 74.22
N SER A 106 6.21 -21.13 73.58
CA SER A 106 7.15 -20.24 74.28
C SER A 106 6.51 -18.87 74.53
N GLY A 107 6.78 -18.25 75.68
CA GLY A 107 6.24 -16.93 76.04
C GLY A 107 4.80 -16.92 76.59
N PHE A 108 4.08 -18.05 76.61
CA PHE A 108 2.73 -18.16 77.17
C PHE A 108 2.72 -19.03 78.44
N ALA A 109 2.09 -18.52 79.50
CA ALA A 109 1.95 -19.23 80.78
C ALA A 109 0.86 -20.31 80.73
N GLU A 110 -0.30 -19.97 80.16
CA GLU A 110 -1.43 -20.88 79.98
C GLU A 110 -1.28 -21.71 78.69
N PRO A 111 -1.52 -23.03 78.72
CA PRO A 111 -1.40 -23.89 77.54
C PRO A 111 -2.69 -23.89 76.70
N LEU A 112 -2.52 -23.94 75.38
CA LEU A 112 -3.60 -23.98 74.41
C LEU A 112 -4.31 -25.34 74.46
N LYS A 113 -5.64 -25.35 74.55
CA LYS A 113 -6.43 -26.60 74.65
C LYS A 113 -6.84 -27.10 73.27
N VAL A 114 -6.48 -28.35 72.94
CA VAL A 114 -6.81 -29.00 71.68
C VAL A 114 -8.09 -29.84 71.81
N ARG A 115 -8.98 -29.70 70.83
CA ARG A 115 -10.08 -30.63 70.56
C ARG A 115 -10.00 -31.12 69.11
N ALA A 116 -10.31 -32.37 68.84
CA ALA A 116 -10.17 -33.01 67.52
C ALA A 116 -11.31 -34.02 67.26
N ALA A 117 -12.02 -33.87 66.14
CA ALA A 117 -13.16 -34.72 65.78
C ALA A 117 -13.23 -34.98 64.26
N GLU A 118 -13.82 -36.11 63.85
CA GLU A 118 -14.03 -36.42 62.43
C GLU A 118 -14.93 -35.36 61.76
N LEU A 119 -14.45 -34.76 60.68
CA LEU A 119 -15.16 -33.70 59.97
C LEU A 119 -16.17 -34.31 58.99
N LYS A 120 -17.40 -34.52 59.48
CA LYS A 120 -18.53 -34.96 58.65
C LYS A 120 -18.81 -33.95 57.54
N LEU A 121 -18.47 -34.30 56.30
CA LEU A 121 -18.74 -33.48 55.12
C LEU A 121 -20.25 -33.26 54.93
N LYS A 122 -20.64 -32.01 54.62
CA LYS A 122 -22.02 -31.70 54.24
C LYS A 122 -22.34 -32.39 52.91
N PHE A 123 -23.36 -33.24 52.93
CA PHE A 123 -23.86 -34.00 51.80
C PHE A 123 -25.38 -34.09 51.93
N PRO A 124 -26.17 -33.93 50.86
CA PRO A 124 -27.63 -33.91 50.95
C PRO A 124 -28.20 -35.23 51.49
N SER A 125 -29.21 -35.15 52.34
CA SER A 125 -29.93 -36.31 52.87
C SER A 125 -31.07 -36.76 51.96
N VAL A 126 -31.58 -37.98 52.20
CA VAL A 126 -32.76 -38.52 51.50
C VAL A 126 -33.99 -37.61 51.70
N ASN A 127 -34.08 -36.97 52.86
CA ASN A 127 -35.16 -36.03 53.15
C ASN A 127 -34.98 -34.73 52.37
N ASP A 128 -33.76 -34.26 52.14
CA ASP A 128 -33.47 -32.98 51.49
C ASP A 128 -33.99 -32.95 50.04
N TRP A 129 -33.77 -34.02 49.28
CA TRP A 129 -34.28 -34.12 47.91
C TRP A 129 -35.77 -34.49 47.86
N ASN A 130 -36.24 -35.36 48.75
CA ASN A 130 -37.66 -35.73 48.81
C ASN A 130 -38.57 -34.56 49.26
N SER A 131 -38.08 -33.69 50.14
CA SER A 131 -38.70 -32.41 50.51
C SER A 131 -38.73 -31.47 49.31
N PHE A 132 -37.56 -31.18 48.71
CA PHE A 132 -37.45 -30.26 47.58
C PHE A 132 -38.40 -30.59 46.42
N PHE A 133 -38.42 -31.85 45.95
CA PHE A 133 -39.27 -32.24 44.82
C PHE A 133 -40.76 -32.41 45.19
N ARG A 134 -41.11 -32.50 46.47
CA ARG A 134 -42.50 -32.55 46.95
C ARG A 134 -43.10 -31.16 47.19
N GLU A 135 -42.28 -30.23 47.67
CA GLU A 135 -42.70 -28.86 48.03
C GLU A 135 -42.71 -27.93 46.81
N ALA A 136 -41.91 -28.24 45.78
CA ALA A 136 -41.93 -27.56 44.49
C ALA A 136 -43.18 -27.93 43.66
N GLY A 137 -44.35 -27.39 44.04
CA GLY A 137 -45.66 -27.63 43.41
C GLY A 137 -45.82 -27.22 41.93
N ASN A 138 -44.72 -27.00 41.21
CA ASN A 138 -44.65 -26.74 39.77
C ASN A 138 -43.84 -27.81 39.00
N LEU A 139 -43.53 -28.94 39.63
CA LEU A 139 -42.78 -30.08 39.08
C LEU A 139 -43.68 -31.35 39.09
N ASP A 140 -43.55 -32.23 38.10
CA ASP A 140 -44.26 -33.53 38.08
C ASP A 140 -43.26 -34.71 38.18
N GLU A 141 -43.46 -35.60 39.15
CA GLU A 141 -42.64 -36.80 39.34
C GLU A 141 -42.67 -37.77 38.12
N ARG A 142 -43.65 -37.62 37.22
CA ARG A 142 -43.68 -38.33 35.93
C ARG A 142 -42.64 -37.81 34.94
N ASN A 143 -42.24 -36.55 35.04
CA ASN A 143 -41.30 -35.90 34.13
C ASN A 143 -39.84 -36.18 34.53
N PRO A 144 -39.00 -36.72 33.62
CA PRO A 144 -37.58 -36.87 33.87
C PRO A 144 -36.91 -35.50 34.11
N GLY A 145 -36.07 -35.41 35.14
CA GLY A 145 -35.39 -34.16 35.51
C GLY A 145 -36.27 -33.15 36.25
N GLU A 146 -37.49 -33.51 36.65
CA GLU A 146 -38.36 -32.74 37.56
C GLU A 146 -38.56 -33.51 38.90
N ARG A 147 -37.64 -34.43 39.21
CA ARG A 147 -37.72 -35.42 40.30
C ARG A 147 -36.31 -35.86 40.74
N PRO A 148 -36.15 -36.68 41.81
CA PRO A 148 -34.84 -37.20 42.23
C PRO A 148 -34.34 -38.32 41.29
N ASP A 149 -33.98 -37.96 40.05
CA ASP A 149 -33.31 -38.84 39.08
C ASP A 149 -31.99 -38.28 38.54
N THR A 150 -31.68 -37.01 38.81
CA THR A 150 -30.53 -36.29 38.23
C THR A 150 -29.55 -35.85 39.33
N ILE A 151 -28.33 -36.37 39.27
CA ILE A 151 -27.20 -35.92 40.12
C ILE A 151 -26.39 -34.84 39.41
N VAL A 152 -25.79 -33.94 40.18
CA VAL A 152 -24.84 -32.92 39.74
C VAL A 152 -23.49 -33.22 40.39
N ILE A 153 -22.44 -33.36 39.60
CA ILE A 153 -21.08 -33.55 40.10
C ILE A 153 -20.21 -32.38 39.63
N LYS A 154 -19.43 -31.81 40.54
CA LYS A 154 -18.53 -30.68 40.31
C LYS A 154 -17.10 -31.06 40.64
N GLY A 155 -16.15 -30.56 39.85
CA GLY A 155 -14.72 -30.80 40.08
C GLY A 155 -14.17 -32.13 39.53
N LEU A 156 -14.81 -32.72 38.51
CA LEU A 156 -14.29 -33.91 37.82
C LEU A 156 -13.04 -33.53 37.00
N PRO A 157 -11.87 -34.18 37.14
CA PRO A 157 -10.69 -33.81 36.36
C PRO A 157 -10.86 -34.15 34.87
N CYS A 158 -10.71 -33.17 33.97
CA CYS A 158 -10.97 -33.34 32.53
C CYS A 158 -10.17 -34.50 31.91
N LYS A 159 -8.90 -34.65 32.31
CA LYS A 159 -8.00 -35.73 31.83
C LYS A 159 -8.39 -37.14 32.28
N TRP A 160 -9.26 -37.29 33.28
CA TRP A 160 -9.70 -38.61 33.78
C TRP A 160 -11.03 -39.06 33.17
N PHE A 161 -11.64 -38.20 32.35
CA PHE A 161 -12.86 -38.49 31.60
C PHE A 161 -12.69 -38.15 30.11
N ALA A 162 -11.44 -37.94 29.67
CA ALA A 162 -11.15 -37.70 28.26
C ALA A 162 -11.23 -39.00 27.46
N ASP A 163 -11.53 -38.86 26.17
CA ASP A 163 -11.36 -39.96 25.22
C ASP A 163 -9.92 -40.02 24.72
N ASP A 164 -9.49 -41.16 24.18
CA ASP A 164 -8.12 -41.36 23.69
C ASP A 164 -7.75 -40.36 22.56
N ASP A 165 -8.72 -40.06 21.69
CA ASP A 165 -8.65 -39.04 20.65
C ASP A 165 -8.59 -37.60 21.19
N SER A 166 -9.09 -37.35 22.40
CA SER A 166 -9.47 -36.02 22.89
C SER A 166 -8.81 -35.63 24.22
N LYS A 167 -7.53 -35.96 24.38
CA LYS A 167 -6.61 -35.85 25.54
C LYS A 167 -6.64 -34.58 26.46
N SER A 168 -7.47 -33.59 26.18
CA SER A 168 -7.71 -32.38 26.99
C SER A 168 -9.18 -32.08 27.31
N LYS A 169 -10.15 -32.69 26.63
CA LYS A 169 -11.60 -32.48 26.83
C LYS A 169 -12.25 -33.72 27.45
N PRO A 170 -13.21 -33.57 28.37
CA PRO A 170 -14.02 -34.70 28.83
C PRO A 170 -14.98 -35.19 27.74
N SER A 171 -15.29 -36.49 27.74
CA SER A 171 -16.20 -37.18 26.85
C SER A 171 -17.48 -37.57 27.59
N GLU A 172 -18.64 -37.34 26.97
CA GLU A 172 -19.95 -37.71 27.53
C GLU A 172 -20.14 -39.24 27.58
N ASP A 173 -19.59 -39.97 26.61
CA ASP A 173 -19.61 -41.43 26.60
C ASP A 173 -18.71 -42.03 27.68
N VAL A 174 -17.53 -41.44 27.93
CA VAL A 174 -16.65 -41.84 29.04
C VAL A 174 -17.34 -41.58 30.38
N LEU A 175 -17.91 -40.39 30.58
CA LEU A 175 -18.68 -40.06 31.78
C LEU A 175 -19.86 -41.04 31.99
N ALA A 176 -20.64 -41.29 30.93
CA ALA A 176 -21.76 -42.21 30.98
C ALA A 176 -21.30 -43.65 31.26
N SER A 177 -20.16 -44.09 30.73
CA SER A 177 -19.59 -45.43 30.99
C SER A 177 -19.19 -45.59 32.45
N VAL A 178 -18.49 -44.60 33.02
CA VAL A 178 -18.01 -44.62 34.42
C VAL A 178 -19.18 -44.67 35.42
N PHE A 179 -20.22 -43.86 35.23
CA PHE A 179 -21.32 -43.76 36.21
C PHE A 179 -22.46 -44.78 35.98
N ARG A 180 -22.49 -45.50 34.85
CA ARG A 180 -23.47 -46.57 34.55
C ARG A 180 -23.48 -47.71 35.58
N ARG A 181 -22.40 -47.88 36.36
CA ARG A 181 -22.32 -48.86 37.47
C ARG A 181 -23.44 -48.70 38.50
N PHE A 182 -23.94 -47.48 38.73
CA PHE A 182 -24.97 -47.22 39.73
C PHE A 182 -26.39 -47.52 39.22
N GLY A 183 -26.60 -47.43 37.90
CA GLY A 183 -27.87 -47.74 37.25
C GLY A 183 -27.90 -47.27 35.79
N LYS A 184 -28.96 -47.63 35.05
CA LYS A 184 -29.12 -47.20 33.65
C LYS A 184 -29.26 -45.67 33.58
N ILE A 185 -28.28 -45.03 32.94
CA ILE A 185 -28.29 -43.60 32.61
C ILE A 185 -29.24 -43.36 31.44
N ARG A 186 -30.00 -42.27 31.53
CA ARG A 186 -30.95 -41.77 30.53
C ARG A 186 -30.28 -40.77 29.59
N CYS A 187 -29.51 -39.85 30.17
CA CYS A 187 -28.67 -38.87 29.48
C CYS A 187 -27.65 -38.28 30.46
N VAL A 188 -26.58 -37.72 29.91
CA VAL A 188 -25.65 -36.83 30.61
C VAL A 188 -25.69 -35.46 29.93
N ASP A 189 -25.10 -34.45 30.58
CA ASP A 189 -24.79 -33.15 29.99
C ASP A 189 -23.51 -32.62 30.66
N ILE A 190 -22.53 -32.24 29.83
CA ILE A 190 -21.29 -31.60 30.28
C ILE A 190 -21.29 -30.13 29.82
N PRO A 191 -21.61 -29.17 30.71
CA PRO A 191 -21.74 -27.75 30.38
C PRO A 191 -20.57 -27.08 29.64
N ILE A 192 -19.34 -27.59 29.78
CA ILE A 192 -18.16 -27.02 29.12
C ILE A 192 -18.02 -27.43 27.64
N LEU A 193 -18.80 -28.41 27.17
CA LEU A 193 -18.75 -28.87 25.79
C LEU A 193 -19.62 -28.05 24.82
N ASP A 194 -20.55 -27.22 25.31
CA ASP A 194 -21.34 -26.30 24.48
C ASP A 194 -20.74 -24.87 24.49
N PRO A 195 -20.13 -24.40 23.39
CA PRO A 195 -19.54 -23.05 23.32
C PRO A 195 -20.56 -21.92 23.49
N TYR A 196 -21.83 -22.19 23.17
CA TYR A 196 -22.90 -21.18 23.27
C TYR A 196 -23.38 -20.99 24.71
N ARG A 197 -23.25 -22.01 25.56
CA ARG A 197 -23.75 -21.98 26.94
C ARG A 197 -23.08 -20.94 27.82
N GLN A 198 -21.82 -20.59 27.52
CA GLN A 198 -21.14 -19.47 28.17
C GLN A 198 -21.78 -18.13 27.80
N LYS A 199 -22.15 -17.92 26.53
CA LYS A 199 -22.89 -16.73 26.05
C LYS A 199 -24.32 -16.64 26.61
N LEU A 200 -24.86 -17.74 27.16
CA LEU A 200 -26.18 -17.80 27.81
C LEU A 200 -26.14 -17.59 29.33
N SER A 201 -24.96 -17.60 29.94
CA SER A 201 -24.78 -17.36 31.37
C SER A 201 -24.37 -15.91 31.59
N ASN A 202 -25.22 -15.11 32.26
CA ASN A 202 -24.90 -13.73 32.65
C ASN A 202 -23.78 -13.62 33.72
N ASN A 203 -23.05 -14.70 34.00
CA ASN A 203 -21.89 -14.68 34.88
C ASN A 203 -20.68 -14.09 34.14
N GLU A 204 -20.44 -12.80 34.41
CA GLU A 204 -19.16 -12.07 34.35
C GLU A 204 -17.99 -12.76 33.61
N PHE A 205 -17.69 -12.24 32.42
CA PHE A 205 -16.44 -12.34 31.64
C PHE A 205 -15.25 -13.07 32.31
N GLN A 206 -15.18 -14.40 32.19
CA GLN A 206 -13.90 -15.12 32.33
C GLN A 206 -13.22 -15.17 30.96
N THR A 207 -12.39 -14.16 30.66
CA THR A 207 -11.80 -13.96 29.31
C THR A 207 -10.72 -14.97 28.90
N PHE A 208 -10.53 -16.07 29.65
CA PHE A 208 -9.43 -17.03 29.48
C PHE A 208 -9.92 -18.50 29.49
N TYR A 209 -10.86 -18.84 28.61
CA TYR A 209 -11.44 -20.19 28.53
C TYR A 209 -10.62 -21.22 27.73
N PHE A 210 -9.66 -20.81 26.89
CA PHE A 210 -8.93 -21.72 26.01
C PHE A 210 -7.83 -22.50 26.75
N GLY A 211 -8.22 -23.54 27.50
CA GLY A 211 -7.33 -24.53 28.12
C GLY A 211 -7.15 -24.44 29.65
N SER A 212 -7.86 -23.55 30.34
CA SER A 212 -7.73 -23.32 31.79
C SER A 212 -8.47 -24.32 32.69
N HIS A 213 -9.52 -24.97 32.17
CA HIS A 213 -10.34 -25.91 32.94
C HIS A 213 -9.69 -27.29 33.04
N LEU A 214 -8.86 -27.46 34.08
CA LEU A 214 -8.37 -28.79 34.51
C LEU A 214 -9.50 -29.69 35.06
N HIS A 215 -10.63 -29.10 35.46
CA HIS A 215 -11.80 -29.79 35.99
C HIS A 215 -13.09 -29.25 35.36
N PHE A 216 -14.10 -30.12 35.27
CA PHE A 216 -15.44 -29.82 34.76
C PHE A 216 -16.53 -30.15 35.79
N ASP A 217 -17.71 -29.59 35.55
CA ASP A 217 -18.96 -29.96 36.20
C ASP A 217 -19.79 -30.80 35.20
N ALA A 218 -20.66 -31.67 35.69
CA ALA A 218 -21.53 -32.50 34.86
C ALA A 218 -22.87 -32.83 35.54
N PHE A 219 -23.89 -33.10 34.71
CA PHE A 219 -25.20 -33.57 35.11
C PHE A 219 -25.40 -35.00 34.60
N ILE A 220 -25.93 -35.90 35.44
CA ILE A 220 -26.15 -37.31 35.10
C ILE A 220 -27.57 -37.70 35.52
N GLN A 221 -28.44 -37.94 34.55
CA GLN A 221 -29.83 -38.36 34.75
C GLN A 221 -29.95 -39.89 34.62
N TYR A 222 -30.53 -40.54 35.61
CA TYR A 222 -30.84 -41.98 35.59
C TYR A 222 -32.26 -42.26 35.09
N ASN A 223 -32.50 -43.45 34.54
CA ASN A 223 -33.84 -43.91 34.16
C ASN A 223 -34.77 -44.11 35.36
N GLN A 224 -34.22 -44.37 36.55
CA GLN A 224 -34.93 -44.82 37.75
C GLN A 224 -34.31 -44.22 39.01
N TYR A 225 -35.13 -43.94 40.02
CA TYR A 225 -34.71 -43.46 41.35
C TYR A 225 -33.61 -44.34 41.98
N GLN A 226 -33.65 -45.66 41.78
CA GLN A 226 -32.62 -46.55 42.33
C GLN A 226 -31.21 -46.21 41.83
N GLY A 227 -31.04 -45.81 40.56
CA GLY A 227 -29.73 -45.42 40.02
C GLY A 227 -29.20 -44.13 40.65
N PHE A 228 -30.08 -43.14 40.81
CA PHE A 228 -29.79 -41.91 41.53
C PHE A 228 -29.45 -42.18 43.00
N SER A 229 -30.25 -42.98 43.71
CA SER A 229 -30.06 -43.31 45.12
C SER A 229 -28.77 -44.11 45.35
N ASN A 230 -28.46 -45.07 44.48
CA ASN A 230 -27.20 -45.82 44.49
C ASN A 230 -25.99 -44.89 44.34
N ALA A 231 -26.03 -43.97 43.35
CA ALA A 231 -24.93 -43.03 43.11
C ALA A 231 -24.75 -42.05 44.29
N MET A 232 -25.85 -41.48 44.80
CA MET A 232 -25.82 -40.58 45.96
C MET A 232 -25.33 -41.30 47.23
N GLY A 233 -25.67 -42.58 47.42
CA GLY A 233 -25.14 -43.40 48.51
C GLY A 233 -23.64 -43.69 48.36
N ALA A 234 -23.20 -44.13 47.19
CA ALA A 234 -21.81 -44.54 46.94
C ALA A 234 -20.82 -43.39 46.87
N LEU A 235 -21.23 -42.20 46.42
CA LEU A 235 -20.37 -41.01 46.33
C LEU A 235 -20.28 -40.23 47.65
N LYS A 236 -21.12 -40.57 48.65
CA LYS A 236 -21.22 -39.83 49.92
C LYS A 236 -19.94 -39.93 50.75
N GLY A 237 -19.21 -38.81 50.84
CA GLY A 237 -17.98 -38.73 51.61
C GLY A 237 -16.80 -39.45 50.95
N MET A 238 -16.85 -39.66 49.63
CA MET A 238 -15.76 -40.20 48.82
C MET A 238 -15.09 -39.09 48.01
N LYS A 239 -13.84 -39.30 47.63
CA LYS A 239 -13.11 -38.56 46.60
C LYS A 239 -12.74 -39.51 45.46
N LEU A 240 -12.63 -38.96 44.25
CA LEU A 240 -12.27 -39.75 43.07
C LEU A 240 -10.77 -40.05 43.10
N MET A 241 -10.37 -41.24 42.65
CA MET A 241 -8.98 -41.67 42.54
C MET A 241 -8.74 -42.30 41.18
N HIS A 242 -7.60 -41.99 40.57
CA HIS A 242 -7.14 -42.58 39.31
C HIS A 242 -5.79 -43.27 39.54
N ILE A 243 -5.62 -44.47 38.99
CA ILE A 243 -4.33 -45.19 38.98
C ILE A 243 -3.81 -45.22 37.54
N SER A 244 -2.64 -44.62 37.31
CA SER A 244 -1.99 -44.65 35.99
C SER A 244 -1.38 -46.03 35.67
N GLU A 245 -1.04 -46.25 34.40
CA GLU A 245 -0.40 -47.49 33.91
C GLU A 245 0.94 -47.78 34.60
N GLU A 246 1.64 -46.72 35.02
CA GLU A 246 2.87 -46.78 35.82
C GLU A 246 2.62 -47.08 37.32
N GLY A 247 1.38 -47.41 37.71
CA GLY A 247 0.98 -47.63 39.11
C GLY A 247 0.87 -46.37 39.96
N ARG A 248 1.25 -45.19 39.45
CA ARG A 248 1.15 -43.92 40.20
C ARG A 248 -0.32 -43.55 40.42
N ALA A 249 -0.72 -43.44 41.68
CA ALA A 249 -2.08 -43.12 42.11
C ALA A 249 -2.24 -41.62 42.45
N ALA A 250 -3.40 -41.06 42.14
CA ALA A 250 -3.74 -39.67 42.44
C ALA A 250 -5.23 -39.52 42.79
N THR A 251 -5.57 -38.60 43.71
CA THR A 251 -6.94 -38.31 44.15
C THR A 251 -7.39 -36.90 43.78
N ALA A 252 -8.70 -36.72 43.56
CA ALA A 252 -9.35 -35.44 43.30
C ALA A 252 -10.62 -35.30 44.15
N ASN A 253 -10.72 -34.20 44.88
CA ASN A 253 -11.90 -33.87 45.68
C ASN A 253 -13.04 -33.41 44.76
N ILE A 254 -14.15 -34.16 44.76
CA ILE A 254 -15.38 -33.85 44.01
C ILE A 254 -16.46 -33.31 44.95
N GLN A 255 -17.39 -32.52 44.42
CA GLN A 255 -18.62 -32.14 45.12
C GLN A 255 -19.82 -32.76 44.39
N VAL A 256 -20.69 -33.44 45.12
CA VAL A 256 -21.86 -34.14 44.58
C VAL A 256 -23.12 -33.59 45.26
N ASP A 257 -24.15 -33.33 44.46
CA ASP A 257 -25.45 -32.80 44.90
C ASP A 257 -26.58 -33.28 43.97
N PHE A 258 -27.83 -32.97 44.29
CA PHE A 258 -28.97 -33.24 43.40
C PHE A 258 -29.38 -32.00 42.59
N ASP A 259 -29.98 -32.19 41.41
CA ASP A 259 -30.34 -31.11 40.50
C ASP A 259 -31.57 -30.31 40.96
N ARG A 260 -31.34 -29.26 41.76
CA ARG A 260 -32.36 -28.26 42.14
C ARG A 260 -32.77 -27.32 41.00
N THR A 261 -32.07 -27.34 39.87
CA THR A 261 -32.34 -26.44 38.73
C THR A 261 -33.25 -27.07 37.67
N CYS A 262 -33.57 -28.36 37.81
CA CYS A 262 -34.28 -29.14 36.80
C CYS A 262 -33.63 -28.96 35.41
N HIS A 263 -32.30 -28.91 35.35
CA HIS A 263 -31.52 -28.62 34.16
C HIS A 263 -31.70 -29.72 33.10
N MET A 264 -31.90 -30.97 33.52
CA MET A 264 -32.22 -32.10 32.64
C MET A 264 -33.73 -32.30 32.39
N SER A 265 -34.58 -31.33 32.75
CA SER A 265 -36.00 -31.32 32.35
C SER A 265 -36.17 -30.97 30.87
N ALA A 266 -37.20 -31.54 30.23
CA ALA A 266 -37.52 -31.25 28.82
C ALA A 266 -37.76 -29.75 28.57
N LYS A 267 -38.34 -29.04 29.54
CA LYS A 267 -38.57 -27.59 29.52
C LYS A 267 -37.26 -26.80 29.43
N ASN A 268 -36.30 -27.10 30.31
CA ASN A 268 -35.02 -26.38 30.34
C ASN A 268 -34.08 -26.79 29.21
N ILE A 269 -34.09 -28.06 28.78
CA ILE A 269 -33.38 -28.52 27.57
C ILE A 269 -33.90 -27.74 26.34
N LYS A 270 -35.22 -27.70 26.13
CA LYS A 270 -35.83 -26.98 25.00
C LYS A 270 -35.54 -25.47 25.05
N LYS A 271 -35.55 -24.86 26.24
CA LYS A 271 -35.15 -23.45 26.41
C LYS A 271 -33.71 -23.22 25.96
N ARG A 272 -32.74 -24.00 26.46
CA ARG A 272 -31.32 -23.86 26.08
C ARG A 272 -31.12 -24.01 24.57
N GLU A 273 -31.73 -25.01 23.95
CA GLU A 273 -31.59 -25.24 22.52
C GLU A 273 -32.22 -24.11 21.68
N GLN A 274 -33.36 -23.56 22.10
CA GLN A 274 -33.95 -22.37 21.46
C GLN A 274 -33.09 -21.12 21.61
N GLU A 275 -32.35 -20.97 22.71
CA GLU A 275 -31.44 -19.84 22.94
C GLU A 275 -30.13 -20.02 22.16
N ARG A 276 -29.60 -21.24 22.09
CA ARG A 276 -28.46 -21.65 21.28
C ARG A 276 -28.70 -21.45 19.78
N LEU A 277 -29.85 -21.87 19.26
CA LEU A 277 -30.25 -21.64 17.86
C LEU A 277 -30.34 -20.15 17.52
N LYS A 278 -30.82 -19.30 18.44
CA LYS A 278 -30.81 -17.83 18.26
C LYS A 278 -29.39 -17.27 18.19
N LEU A 279 -28.47 -17.75 19.02
CA LEU A 279 -27.07 -17.31 19.00
C LEU A 279 -26.37 -17.72 17.70
N ILE A 280 -26.56 -18.96 17.23
CA ILE A 280 -26.02 -19.46 15.95
C ILE A 280 -26.55 -18.60 14.79
N GLU A 281 -27.85 -18.29 14.79
CA GLU A 281 -28.48 -17.46 13.75
C GLU A 281 -27.98 -16.01 13.75
N MET A 282 -27.70 -15.43 14.92
CA MET A 282 -27.10 -14.09 15.03
C MET A 282 -25.63 -14.08 14.59
N GLU A 283 -24.87 -15.13 14.93
CA GLU A 283 -23.47 -15.30 14.52
C GLU A 283 -23.36 -15.45 12.99
N ARG A 284 -24.21 -16.29 12.38
CA ARG A 284 -24.34 -16.43 10.93
C ARG A 284 -24.68 -15.10 10.23
N LYS A 285 -25.64 -14.34 10.75
CA LYS A 285 -26.02 -13.02 10.19
C LYS A 285 -24.89 -12.00 10.26
N GLU A 286 -24.12 -12.02 11.33
CA GLU A 286 -22.95 -11.15 11.53
C GLU A 286 -21.78 -11.56 10.62
N GLU A 287 -21.59 -12.86 10.34
CA GLU A 287 -20.65 -13.35 9.33
C GLU A 287 -21.09 -13.00 7.90
N GLU A 288 -22.37 -13.17 7.56
CA GLU A 288 -22.93 -12.72 6.28
C GLU A 288 -22.76 -11.21 6.09
N ARG A 289 -23.05 -10.40 7.11
CA ARG A 289 -22.84 -8.93 7.09
C ARG A 289 -21.38 -8.60 6.81
N LYS A 290 -20.45 -9.19 7.56
CA LYS A 290 -18.99 -9.03 7.35
C LYS A 290 -18.52 -9.51 5.99
N SER A 291 -19.16 -10.52 5.41
CA SER A 291 -18.85 -10.99 4.05
C SER A 291 -19.30 -9.97 3.00
N ARG A 292 -20.53 -9.45 3.11
CA ARG A 292 -21.06 -8.40 2.21
C ARG A 292 -20.25 -7.10 2.32
N GLU A 293 -19.89 -6.69 3.53
CA GLU A 293 -19.05 -5.50 3.76
C GLU A 293 -17.63 -5.65 3.16
N LYS A 294 -17.07 -6.86 3.16
CA LYS A 294 -15.81 -7.16 2.43
C LYS A 294 -16.00 -7.10 0.92
N GLU A 295 -17.06 -7.72 0.40
CA GLU A 295 -17.38 -7.76 -1.04
C GLU A 295 -17.69 -6.36 -1.60
N GLU A 296 -18.39 -5.51 -0.82
CA GLU A 296 -18.62 -4.10 -1.15
C GLU A 296 -17.34 -3.27 -1.08
N ALA A 297 -16.50 -3.45 -0.06
CA ALA A 297 -15.20 -2.78 0.03
C ALA A 297 -14.21 -3.23 -1.08
N GLU A 298 -14.31 -4.48 -1.54
CA GLU A 298 -13.52 -4.98 -2.67
C GLU A 298 -14.03 -4.42 -4.01
N ARG A 299 -15.34 -4.40 -4.24
CA ARG A 299 -15.96 -3.73 -5.40
C ARG A 299 -15.67 -2.23 -5.44
N GLN A 300 -15.67 -1.55 -4.30
CA GLN A 300 -15.29 -0.13 -4.22
C GLN A 300 -13.83 0.08 -4.66
N LYS A 301 -12.89 -0.75 -4.17
CA LYS A 301 -11.48 -0.70 -4.60
C LYS A 301 -11.29 -1.07 -6.07
N GLU A 302 -12.08 -1.99 -6.60
CA GLU A 302 -12.04 -2.33 -8.02
C GLU A 302 -12.54 -1.17 -8.90
N MET A 303 -13.65 -0.54 -8.53
CA MET A 303 -14.17 0.66 -9.19
C MET A 303 -13.19 1.84 -9.09
N GLU A 304 -12.54 2.04 -7.95
CA GLU A 304 -11.50 3.06 -7.75
C GLU A 304 -10.31 2.84 -8.70
N ARG A 305 -9.76 1.61 -8.76
CA ARG A 305 -8.69 1.25 -9.72
C ARG A 305 -9.12 1.50 -11.17
N LEU A 306 -10.35 1.11 -11.54
CA LEU A 306 -10.87 1.31 -12.90
C LEU A 306 -11.07 2.80 -13.23
N GLU A 307 -11.41 3.64 -12.24
CA GLU A 307 -11.49 5.09 -12.41
C GLU A 307 -10.09 5.73 -12.52
N GLU A 308 -9.09 5.24 -11.77
CA GLU A 308 -7.70 5.65 -11.93
C GLU A 308 -7.14 5.28 -13.31
N GLU A 309 -7.34 4.04 -13.78
CA GLU A 309 -6.97 3.63 -15.14
C GLU A 309 -7.64 4.49 -16.22
N ARG A 310 -8.93 4.83 -16.05
CA ARG A 310 -9.66 5.74 -16.94
C ARG A 310 -9.04 7.14 -16.94
N LYS A 311 -8.74 7.71 -15.76
CA LYS A 311 -8.07 9.01 -15.62
C LYS A 311 -6.68 9.00 -16.25
N GLU A 312 -5.92 7.91 -16.12
CA GLU A 312 -4.60 7.78 -16.72
C GLU A 312 -4.68 7.62 -18.25
N ALA A 313 -5.64 6.84 -18.76
CA ALA A 313 -5.92 6.70 -20.18
C ALA A 313 -6.40 8.01 -20.82
N GLU A 314 -7.21 8.81 -20.11
CA GLU A 314 -7.61 10.16 -20.54
C GLU A 314 -6.40 11.10 -20.57
N ARG A 315 -5.57 11.13 -19.52
CA ARG A 315 -4.31 11.90 -19.51
C ARG A 315 -3.39 11.51 -20.68
N LYS A 316 -3.27 10.21 -20.98
CA LYS A 316 -2.52 9.68 -22.15
C LYS A 316 -3.11 10.17 -23.48
N LYS A 317 -4.44 10.16 -23.65
CA LYS A 317 -5.12 10.72 -24.84
C LYS A 317 -4.90 12.23 -24.97
N ILE A 318 -5.08 13.00 -23.91
CA ILE A 318 -4.86 14.47 -23.90
C ILE A 318 -3.42 14.79 -24.29
N LEU A 319 -2.44 14.02 -23.79
CA LEU A 319 -1.03 14.18 -24.16
C LEU A 319 -0.79 13.85 -25.65
N GLN A 320 -1.37 12.76 -26.16
CA GLN A 320 -1.28 12.40 -27.59
C GLN A 320 -1.93 13.45 -28.50
N ASP A 321 -3.12 13.94 -28.18
CA ASP A 321 -3.78 15.04 -28.92
C ASP A 321 -2.96 16.34 -28.85
N ALA A 322 -2.33 16.64 -27.70
CA ALA A 322 -1.44 17.79 -27.57
C ALA A 322 -0.17 17.64 -28.43
N ILE A 323 0.37 16.42 -28.57
CA ILE A 323 1.49 16.12 -29.48
C ILE A 323 1.04 16.26 -30.94
N ARG A 324 -0.09 15.65 -31.33
CA ARG A 324 -0.62 15.77 -32.71
C ARG A 324 -0.90 17.23 -33.07
N ARG A 325 -1.53 18.01 -32.18
CA ARG A 325 -1.74 19.46 -32.36
C ARG A 325 -0.43 20.26 -32.44
N LYS A 326 0.65 19.86 -31.74
CA LYS A 326 1.99 20.46 -31.91
C LYS A 326 2.57 20.16 -33.28
N GLU A 327 2.43 18.93 -33.78
CA GLU A 327 2.84 18.55 -35.13
C GLU A 327 2.05 19.24 -36.23
N GLU A 328 0.71 19.24 -36.15
CA GLU A 328 -0.18 19.96 -37.06
C GLU A 328 0.22 21.45 -37.15
N ARG A 329 0.49 22.09 -36.00
CA ARG A 329 1.00 23.47 -35.92
C ARG A 329 2.41 23.63 -36.54
N LYS A 330 3.28 22.63 -36.47
CA LYS A 330 4.60 22.65 -37.13
C LYS A 330 4.46 22.51 -38.65
N ARG A 331 3.72 21.49 -39.12
CA ARG A 331 3.42 21.24 -40.54
C ARG A 331 2.75 22.45 -41.19
N ALA A 332 1.74 23.06 -40.53
CA ALA A 332 1.07 24.27 -41.02
C ALA A 332 2.00 25.50 -41.05
N ARG A 333 2.97 25.63 -40.14
CA ARG A 333 3.99 26.71 -40.19
C ARG A 333 4.94 26.51 -41.37
N GLU A 334 5.33 25.27 -41.66
CA GLU A 334 6.19 24.91 -42.80
C GLU A 334 5.44 25.10 -44.14
N GLU A 335 4.18 24.67 -44.21
CA GLU A 335 3.33 24.88 -45.38
C GLU A 335 3.04 26.38 -45.62
N LYS A 336 2.79 27.18 -44.57
CA LYS A 336 2.62 28.64 -44.69
C LYS A 336 3.91 29.34 -45.13
N LYS A 337 5.09 28.82 -44.78
CA LYS A 337 6.38 29.24 -45.38
C LYS A 337 6.48 28.86 -46.86
N ARG A 338 6.09 27.64 -47.24
CA ARG A 338 6.08 27.15 -48.63
C ARG A 338 5.14 27.97 -49.52
N LYS A 339 3.90 28.21 -49.06
CA LYS A 339 2.90 29.07 -49.72
C LYS A 339 3.40 30.51 -49.89
N LYS A 340 3.97 31.14 -48.86
CA LYS A 340 4.58 32.49 -49.00
C LYS A 340 5.76 32.56 -49.97
N ARG A 341 6.55 31.48 -50.13
CA ARG A 341 7.61 31.41 -51.17
C ARG A 341 7.02 31.35 -52.57
N ALA A 342 6.04 30.46 -52.81
CA ALA A 342 5.34 30.37 -54.09
C ALA A 342 4.60 31.68 -54.45
N GLU A 343 3.98 32.34 -53.47
CA GLU A 343 3.29 33.61 -53.67
C GLU A 343 4.23 34.76 -54.08
N ARG A 344 5.46 34.82 -53.52
CA ARG A 344 6.47 35.78 -53.98
C ARG A 344 6.81 35.57 -55.46
N ILE A 345 7.05 34.32 -55.87
CA ILE A 345 7.37 33.96 -57.26
C ILE A 345 6.20 34.34 -58.19
N ARG A 346 4.95 34.03 -57.81
CA ARG A 346 3.76 34.41 -58.58
C ARG A 346 3.64 35.94 -58.74
N ARG A 347 3.82 36.72 -57.66
CA ARG A 347 3.77 38.19 -57.71
C ARG A 347 4.88 38.78 -58.58
N GLU A 348 6.03 38.12 -58.71
CA GLU A 348 7.11 38.56 -59.59
C GLU A 348 6.78 38.32 -61.07
N ILE A 349 6.16 37.19 -61.41
CA ILE A 349 5.65 36.89 -62.75
C ILE A 349 4.55 37.90 -63.14
N GLU A 350 3.55 38.07 -62.27
CA GLU A 350 2.40 38.95 -62.48
C GLU A 350 2.79 40.44 -62.60
N ARG A 351 3.95 40.84 -62.05
CA ARG A 351 4.55 42.17 -62.25
C ARG A 351 5.18 42.32 -63.64
N LYS A 352 5.86 41.28 -64.14
CA LYS A 352 6.41 41.25 -65.52
C LYS A 352 5.30 41.22 -66.57
N GLU A 353 4.18 40.56 -66.28
CA GLU A 353 3.02 40.52 -67.17
C GLU A 353 2.29 41.87 -67.24
N ARG A 354 2.03 42.54 -66.11
CA ARG A 354 1.47 43.90 -66.11
C ARG A 354 2.35 44.92 -66.82
N GLN A 355 3.67 44.79 -66.74
CA GLN A 355 4.58 45.66 -67.48
C GLN A 355 4.43 45.48 -69.01
N ARG A 356 4.29 44.24 -69.49
CA ARG A 356 4.01 43.93 -70.91
C ARG A 356 2.61 44.36 -71.37
N GLN A 357 1.64 44.45 -70.46
CA GLN A 357 0.30 44.93 -70.79
C GLN A 357 0.29 46.45 -71.05
N LEU A 358 0.94 47.23 -70.18
CA LEU A 358 1.09 48.68 -70.32
C LEU A 358 1.84 49.10 -71.60
N GLU A 359 2.74 48.24 -72.11
CA GLU A 359 3.40 48.47 -73.40
C GLU A 359 2.43 48.33 -74.58
N ARG A 360 1.48 47.38 -74.52
CA ARG A 360 0.46 47.16 -75.57
C ARG A 360 -0.59 48.26 -75.60
N GLU A 361 -1.05 48.71 -74.44
CA GLU A 361 -2.02 49.82 -74.33
C GLU A 361 -1.46 51.11 -74.97
N ARG A 362 -0.18 51.42 -74.70
CA ARG A 362 0.56 52.53 -75.35
C ARG A 362 0.81 52.34 -76.85
N GLU A 363 0.72 51.13 -77.37
CA GLU A 363 0.82 50.84 -78.80
C GLU A 363 -0.54 51.01 -79.50
N GLN A 364 -1.64 50.76 -78.78
CA GLN A 364 -3.01 51.00 -79.24
C GLN A 364 -3.37 52.49 -79.28
N GLU A 365 -3.01 53.29 -78.26
CA GLU A 365 -3.18 54.76 -78.30
C GLU A 365 -2.47 55.38 -79.53
N LYS A 366 -1.27 54.88 -79.84
CA LYS A 366 -0.49 55.26 -81.04
C LYS A 366 -1.09 54.76 -82.35
N ALA A 367 -2.04 53.82 -82.33
CA ALA A 367 -2.78 53.40 -83.51
C ALA A 367 -3.97 54.33 -83.78
N GLU A 368 -4.71 54.73 -82.75
CA GLU A 368 -5.86 55.63 -82.88
C GLU A 368 -5.45 57.03 -83.37
N GLN A 369 -4.35 57.58 -82.83
CA GLN A 369 -3.80 58.87 -83.31
C GLN A 369 -3.44 58.83 -84.81
N LYS A 370 -2.99 57.69 -85.34
CA LYS A 370 -2.69 57.52 -86.77
C LYS A 370 -3.95 57.53 -87.65
N ILE A 371 -5.11 57.13 -87.13
CA ILE A 371 -6.38 57.16 -87.87
C ILE A 371 -6.86 58.60 -88.05
N GLY A 372 -6.72 59.44 -87.01
CA GLY A 372 -6.97 60.88 -87.11
C GLY A 372 -6.04 61.56 -88.13
N ALA A 373 -4.74 61.29 -88.04
CA ALA A 373 -3.74 61.82 -88.98
C ALA A 373 -4.01 61.39 -90.44
N LYS A 374 -4.46 60.14 -90.67
CA LYS A 374 -4.78 59.62 -92.01
C LYS A 374 -5.89 60.40 -92.71
N ARG A 375 -6.88 60.92 -91.98
CA ARG A 375 -7.96 61.74 -92.57
C ARG A 375 -7.44 63.12 -93.01
N LEU A 376 -6.61 63.77 -92.19
CA LEU A 376 -5.97 65.06 -92.52
C LEU A 376 -5.00 64.93 -93.72
N LEU A 377 -4.28 63.81 -93.82
CA LEU A 377 -3.34 63.53 -94.91
C LEU A 377 -4.04 63.46 -96.28
N MET A 378 -5.30 62.99 -96.32
CA MET A 378 -6.05 62.84 -97.56
C MET A 378 -6.49 64.19 -98.15
N GLU A 379 -6.84 65.15 -97.30
CA GLU A 379 -7.15 66.54 -97.67
C GLU A 379 -5.91 67.24 -98.26
N LEU A 380 -4.75 67.03 -97.65
CA LEU A 380 -3.47 67.59 -98.10
C LEU A 380 -3.04 67.01 -99.46
N LEU A 381 -3.28 65.72 -99.69
CA LEU A 381 -2.95 65.05 -100.96
C LEU A 381 -3.68 65.64 -102.18
N GLN A 382 -4.89 66.19 -102.01
CA GLN A 382 -5.57 66.91 -103.09
C GLN A 382 -4.91 68.26 -103.42
N ARG A 383 -4.26 68.92 -102.45
CA ARG A 383 -3.50 70.16 -102.69
C ARG A 383 -2.10 69.90 -103.25
N VAL A 384 -1.47 68.80 -102.85
CA VAL A 384 -0.17 68.36 -103.40
C VAL A 384 -0.26 67.96 -104.88
N ALA A 385 -1.45 67.62 -105.39
CA ALA A 385 -1.66 67.38 -106.82
C ALA A 385 -1.25 68.57 -107.71
N ALA A 386 -1.45 69.81 -107.24
CA ALA A 386 -1.01 71.02 -107.94
C ALA A 386 0.50 71.33 -107.76
N VAL A 387 1.17 70.72 -106.77
CA VAL A 387 2.63 70.85 -106.57
C VAL A 387 3.39 69.88 -107.48
N LYS A 388 2.75 68.81 -107.96
CA LYS A 388 3.39 67.79 -108.82
C LYS A 388 3.82 68.29 -110.20
N GLU A 389 3.21 69.33 -110.75
CA GLU A 389 3.71 69.98 -111.97
C GLU A 389 5.07 70.66 -111.74
N GLN A 390 5.29 71.22 -110.55
CA GLN A 390 6.58 71.79 -110.15
C GLN A 390 7.63 70.69 -109.87
N GLU A 391 7.22 69.57 -109.27
CA GLU A 391 8.14 68.47 -108.94
C GLU A 391 8.74 67.77 -110.18
N GLU A 392 8.10 67.78 -111.34
CA GLU A 392 8.61 67.11 -112.56
C GLU A 392 9.98 67.66 -113.02
N GLU A 393 10.24 68.95 -112.83
CA GLU A 393 11.52 69.56 -113.19
C GLU A 393 12.66 69.16 -112.22
N ASP A 394 12.37 69.06 -110.93
CA ASP A 394 13.35 68.65 -109.93
C ASP A 394 13.52 67.12 -109.85
N ARG A 395 12.53 66.34 -110.31
CA ARG A 395 12.62 64.87 -110.48
C ARG A 395 13.85 64.48 -111.31
N LYS A 396 14.12 65.23 -112.38
CA LYS A 396 15.29 65.03 -113.26
C LYS A 396 16.62 65.35 -112.56
N LYS A 397 16.69 66.42 -111.76
CA LYS A 397 17.92 66.86 -111.08
C LYS A 397 18.34 65.91 -109.96
N LEU A 398 17.38 65.41 -109.18
CA LEU A 398 17.68 64.53 -108.04
C LEU A 398 18.07 63.10 -108.46
N GLU A 399 17.55 62.61 -109.59
CA GLU A 399 17.86 61.27 -110.09
C GLU A 399 19.27 61.17 -110.69
N GLU A 400 19.76 62.22 -111.34
CA GLU A 400 21.16 62.30 -111.81
C GLU A 400 22.17 62.28 -110.64
N GLU A 401 21.92 63.04 -109.57
CA GLU A 401 22.81 63.07 -108.40
C GLU A 401 22.84 61.69 -107.70
N ARG A 402 21.69 61.03 -107.56
CA ARG A 402 21.61 59.70 -106.91
C ARG A 402 22.28 58.61 -107.73
N ASN A 403 22.12 58.62 -109.06
CA ASN A 403 22.79 57.64 -109.95
C ASN A 403 24.31 57.84 -110.03
N LYS A 404 24.84 59.05 -109.78
CA LYS A 404 26.29 59.27 -109.62
C LYS A 404 26.83 58.59 -108.35
N ARG A 405 26.23 58.86 -107.18
CA ARG A 405 26.72 58.28 -105.91
C ARG A 405 26.59 56.76 -105.83
N LEU A 406 25.59 56.14 -106.47
CA LEU A 406 25.55 54.68 -106.56
C LEU A 406 26.72 54.13 -107.38
N LYS A 407 27.04 54.73 -108.53
CA LYS A 407 28.19 54.31 -109.36
C LYS A 407 29.54 54.52 -108.67
N GLU A 408 29.68 55.55 -107.85
CA GLU A 408 30.87 55.76 -107.00
C GLU A 408 31.02 54.63 -105.96
N LEU A 409 29.96 54.28 -105.22
CA LEU A 409 30.00 53.22 -104.20
C LEU A 409 30.13 51.80 -104.78
N GLU A 410 29.54 51.54 -105.95
CA GLU A 410 29.63 50.26 -106.64
C GLU A 410 31.02 50.05 -107.27
N MET A 411 31.64 51.11 -107.78
CA MET A 411 33.04 51.11 -108.20
C MET A 411 34.00 50.99 -107.00
N LEU A 412 33.66 51.58 -105.83
CA LEU A 412 34.44 51.40 -104.61
C LEU A 412 34.48 49.92 -104.16
N LYS A 413 33.35 49.20 -104.27
CA LYS A 413 33.30 47.75 -104.04
C LYS A 413 34.23 46.99 -105.00
N GLN A 414 34.21 47.31 -106.31
CA GLN A 414 35.09 46.66 -107.29
C GLN A 414 36.58 46.99 -107.08
N MET A 415 36.90 48.12 -106.46
CA MET A 415 38.27 48.49 -106.05
C MET A 415 38.71 47.73 -104.79
N GLU A 416 37.89 47.69 -103.73
CA GLU A 416 38.29 47.08 -102.47
C GLU A 416 38.12 45.54 -102.43
N GLU A 417 37.26 44.96 -103.28
CA GLU A 417 37.22 43.51 -103.51
C GLU A 417 38.45 43.01 -104.30
N LYS A 418 39.09 43.88 -105.11
CA LYS A 418 40.44 43.65 -105.63
C LYS A 418 41.51 43.82 -104.55
N LYS A 419 41.42 44.88 -103.73
CA LYS A 419 42.35 45.13 -102.62
C LYS A 419 42.40 43.97 -101.63
N ARG A 420 41.26 43.37 -101.27
CA ARG A 420 41.21 42.15 -100.43
C ARG A 420 41.92 40.94 -101.03
N LYS A 421 41.87 40.78 -102.36
CA LYS A 421 42.59 39.72 -103.09
C LYS A 421 44.09 40.03 -103.19
N LEU A 422 44.45 41.29 -103.38
CA LEU A 422 45.83 41.77 -103.24
C LEU A 422 46.37 41.50 -101.84
N GLU A 423 45.66 41.88 -100.77
CA GLU A 423 46.03 41.57 -99.38
C GLU A 423 46.18 40.04 -99.13
N GLU A 424 45.46 39.18 -99.87
CA GLU A 424 45.55 37.71 -99.78
C GLU A 424 46.76 37.10 -100.54
N GLU A 425 47.31 37.81 -101.53
CA GLU A 425 48.66 37.56 -102.06
C GLU A 425 49.76 38.23 -101.25
N GLU A 426 49.52 39.45 -100.76
CA GLU A 426 50.51 40.25 -100.04
C GLU A 426 50.80 39.63 -98.68
N ARG A 427 49.80 39.09 -97.95
CA ARG A 427 50.06 38.26 -96.76
C ARG A 427 50.94 37.03 -97.06
N LYS A 428 50.89 36.45 -98.25
CA LYS A 428 51.79 35.34 -98.64
C LYS A 428 53.21 35.82 -98.93
N ARG A 429 53.38 37.07 -99.35
CA ARG A 429 54.70 37.72 -99.53
C ARG A 429 55.24 38.34 -98.24
N GLU A 430 54.38 38.80 -97.34
CA GLU A 430 54.74 39.28 -96.01
C GLU A 430 55.02 38.12 -95.04
N GLU A 431 54.45 36.92 -95.24
CA GLU A 431 54.95 35.72 -94.56
C GLU A 431 56.29 35.21 -95.14
N GLU A 432 56.68 35.68 -96.33
CA GLU A 432 58.09 35.64 -96.78
C GLU A 432 58.92 36.83 -96.24
N GLU A 433 58.35 38.02 -95.99
CA GLU A 433 59.01 39.08 -95.21
C GLU A 433 59.16 38.71 -93.72
N LYS A 434 58.36 37.77 -93.21
CA LYS A 434 58.51 37.15 -91.88
C LYS A 434 59.77 36.26 -91.81
N ARG A 435 60.22 35.77 -92.98
CA ARG A 435 61.57 35.21 -93.22
C ARG A 435 62.60 36.27 -93.65
N LYS A 436 62.16 37.51 -93.96
CA LYS A 436 62.98 38.71 -93.78
C LYS A 436 62.93 39.21 -92.33
N LYS A 437 63.39 38.32 -91.46
CA LYS A 437 64.46 38.64 -90.50
C LYS A 437 64.00 39.32 -89.20
N GLU A 438 64.17 38.68 -88.04
CA GLU A 438 65.32 37.84 -87.63
C GLU A 438 66.71 38.54 -87.86
N LYS A 439 66.67 39.84 -88.22
CA LYS A 439 67.76 40.83 -88.29
C LYS A 439 67.26 42.19 -87.80
N LEU A 440 65.96 42.48 -87.86
CA LEU A 440 65.43 43.65 -87.15
C LEU A 440 65.38 43.39 -85.63
N GLU A 441 65.25 42.14 -85.19
CA GLU A 441 65.54 41.71 -83.81
C GLU A 441 67.01 41.92 -83.41
N GLU A 442 67.93 41.98 -84.38
CA GLU A 442 69.33 42.38 -84.15
C GLU A 442 69.43 43.87 -83.77
N GLN A 443 68.48 44.70 -84.23
CA GLN A 443 68.34 46.11 -83.83
C GLN A 443 67.51 46.31 -82.54
N GLU A 444 66.79 45.29 -82.05
CA GLU A 444 66.05 45.36 -80.77
C GLU A 444 66.98 45.63 -79.57
N LYS A 445 68.25 45.22 -79.66
CA LYS A 445 69.27 45.47 -78.64
C LYS A 445 69.77 46.93 -78.63
N GLU A 446 70.24 47.44 -79.78
CA GLU A 446 71.05 48.66 -79.79
C GLU A 446 70.28 49.94 -79.39
N LEU A 447 68.99 50.02 -79.72
CA LEU A 447 68.14 51.15 -79.36
C LEU A 447 67.65 51.10 -77.91
N ARG A 448 67.46 49.90 -77.32
CA ARG A 448 67.15 49.75 -75.89
C ARG A 448 68.28 50.30 -75.02
N ASP A 449 69.53 49.92 -75.30
CA ASP A 449 70.69 50.38 -74.53
C ASP A 449 70.87 51.90 -74.61
N LYS A 450 70.69 52.49 -75.80
CA LYS A 450 70.81 53.95 -76.01
C LYS A 450 69.75 54.76 -75.25
N LEU A 451 68.49 54.29 -75.19
CA LEU A 451 67.44 55.03 -74.47
C LEU A 451 67.54 54.88 -72.95
N ILE A 452 67.98 53.71 -72.45
CA ILE A 452 68.23 53.48 -71.02
C ILE A 452 69.35 54.39 -70.48
N GLN A 453 70.36 54.73 -71.30
CA GLN A 453 71.35 55.76 -70.93
C GLN A 453 70.74 57.18 -70.85
N ASN A 454 69.85 57.54 -71.78
CA ASN A 454 69.23 58.88 -71.79
C ASN A 454 68.28 59.10 -70.60
N LEU A 455 67.52 58.07 -70.19
CA LEU A 455 66.70 58.14 -68.97
C LEU A 455 67.58 58.37 -67.72
N LYS A 456 68.66 57.60 -67.54
CA LYS A 456 69.60 57.78 -66.42
C LYS A 456 70.25 59.17 -66.41
N LYS A 457 70.62 59.72 -67.57
CA LYS A 457 71.17 61.09 -67.66
C LYS A 457 70.15 62.18 -67.32
N MET A 458 68.89 62.05 -67.75
CA MET A 458 67.84 63.04 -67.48
C MET A 458 67.41 63.06 -66.01
N GLU A 459 67.34 61.88 -65.38
CA GLU A 459 67.01 61.73 -63.96
C GLU A 459 68.06 62.42 -63.06
N GLN A 460 69.34 62.13 -63.30
CA GLN A 460 70.47 62.80 -62.63
C GLN A 460 70.44 64.33 -62.77
N ARG A 461 70.04 64.85 -63.94
CA ARG A 461 70.05 66.29 -64.24
C ARG A 461 68.93 67.08 -63.56
N ARG A 462 67.76 66.47 -63.33
CA ARG A 462 66.62 67.18 -62.73
C ARG A 462 66.57 67.11 -61.20
N ASP A 463 67.14 66.07 -60.59
CA ASP A 463 67.26 66.03 -59.13
C ASP A 463 68.38 66.96 -58.61
N GLN A 464 69.32 67.38 -59.46
CA GLN A 464 70.17 68.56 -59.21
C GLN A 464 69.32 69.84 -59.15
N LEU A 465 68.46 70.08 -60.13
CA LEU A 465 67.56 71.26 -60.18
C LEU A 465 66.56 71.30 -59.01
N LYS A 466 66.10 70.15 -58.51
CA LYS A 466 65.32 70.09 -57.26
C LYS A 466 66.12 70.54 -56.05
N LYS A 467 67.42 70.21 -55.95
CA LYS A 467 68.28 70.67 -54.84
C LYS A 467 68.44 72.19 -54.84
N GLU A 468 68.65 72.81 -56.01
CA GLU A 468 68.77 74.27 -56.12
C GLU A 468 67.48 75.00 -55.73
N LEU A 469 66.31 74.52 -56.21
CA LEU A 469 65.04 75.19 -55.89
C LEU A 469 64.53 74.91 -54.47
N LEU A 470 64.91 73.79 -53.83
CA LEU A 470 64.72 73.64 -52.38
C LEU A 470 65.68 74.53 -51.56
N GLN A 471 66.78 75.03 -52.12
CA GLN A 471 67.55 76.12 -51.49
C GLN A 471 66.90 77.51 -51.66
N ARG A 472 65.82 77.62 -52.45
CA ARG A 472 64.90 78.79 -52.47
C ARG A 472 63.67 78.62 -51.57
N GLN A 473 63.61 77.55 -50.77
CA GLN A 473 62.83 77.48 -49.53
C GLN A 473 63.33 78.58 -48.55
N ILE A 474 62.75 78.65 -47.34
CA ILE A 474 63.23 79.46 -46.20
C ILE A 474 63.01 80.98 -46.32
N ALA A 475 63.05 81.58 -47.53
CA ALA A 475 63.17 83.03 -47.68
C ALA A 475 61.90 83.90 -47.47
N SER A 476 60.67 83.36 -47.61
CA SER A 476 59.44 84.20 -47.76
C SER A 476 58.25 83.81 -46.87
N SER A 477 58.47 83.04 -45.81
CA SER A 477 57.38 82.50 -44.98
C SER A 477 56.92 83.47 -43.86
N THR A 478 56.06 84.43 -44.19
CA THR A 478 55.45 85.37 -43.22
C THR A 478 53.99 85.70 -43.58
N ALA A 479 53.08 85.60 -42.59
CA ALA A 479 51.67 86.05 -42.57
C ALA A 479 50.70 85.51 -43.66
N LYS A 480 49.55 84.84 -43.40
CA LYS A 480 48.82 84.42 -42.16
C LYS A 480 48.37 85.56 -41.23
N LEU A 481 47.18 85.61 -40.61
CA LEU A 481 45.92 84.82 -40.63
C LEU A 481 44.88 85.57 -39.73
N THR A 482 43.70 84.98 -39.44
CA THR A 482 42.91 85.14 -38.17
C THR A 482 42.20 86.52 -37.92
N SER A 483 41.10 86.69 -37.15
CA SER A 483 40.12 85.76 -36.50
C SER A 483 38.98 86.46 -35.70
N PHE A 484 37.90 85.70 -35.37
CA PHE A 484 37.24 85.57 -34.02
C PHE A 484 36.18 86.61 -33.51
N VAL A 485 35.24 86.34 -32.55
CA VAL A 485 34.56 85.10 -31.99
C VAL A 485 33.45 85.46 -30.94
N ASN A 486 32.39 84.61 -30.78
CA ASN A 486 31.53 84.22 -29.61
C ASN A 486 31.06 85.23 -28.49
N ASP A 487 30.18 84.97 -27.49
CA ASP A 487 29.08 83.98 -27.21
C ASP A 487 28.12 84.49 -26.08
N THR A 488 26.95 83.84 -25.91
CA THR A 488 26.07 83.59 -24.71
C THR A 488 26.12 84.51 -23.44
N SER A 489 25.06 84.76 -22.64
CA SER A 489 23.58 84.54 -22.63
C SER A 489 23.00 85.35 -21.41
N THR A 490 21.87 85.14 -20.70
CA THR A 490 20.82 84.09 -20.54
C THR A 490 19.59 84.64 -19.76
N GLY A 491 18.39 84.06 -19.96
CA GLY A 491 17.47 83.67 -18.87
C GLY A 491 16.41 84.63 -18.29
N LYS A 492 15.20 84.66 -18.88
CA LYS A 492 13.92 84.48 -18.14
C LYS A 492 12.81 84.02 -19.07
#